data_AF-A0A843FZT7-F1
#
_entry.id   AF-A0A843FZT7-F1
#
_cell.length_a   1.000
_cell.length_b   1.000
_cell.length_c   1.000
_cell.angle_alpha   90.00
_cell.angle_beta   90.00
_cell.angle_gamma   90.00
#
_symmetry.space_group_name_H-M   'P 1'
#
loop_
_entity.id
_entity.type
_entity.pdbx_description
1 polymer ?
#
loop_
_entity_poly.entity_id
_entity_poly.type
_entity_poly.pdbx_seq_one_letter_code
_entity_poly.pdbx_strand_id
1 'polypeptide(L)' 'MNPVLLDCSTAVSSIIIFIIALLVLPALMPPAYATLSSIVLFIVLMSCGGYYISKETAKKQ' A
#
# COMPACT_ATOMS: atom_id res chain seq x y z
N MET A 1 -3.41 1.32 -19.95
CA MET A 1 -3.22 2.25 -18.81
C MET A 1 -1.87 2.92 -18.92
N ASN A 2 -1.82 4.23 -18.70
CA ASN A 2 -0.58 4.99 -18.59
C ASN A 2 0.13 4.53 -17.30
N PRO A 3 1.40 4.10 -17.34
CA PRO A 3 2.11 3.60 -16.16
C PRO A 3 2.16 4.64 -15.03
N VAL A 4 2.20 5.93 -15.36
CA VAL A 4 2.17 7.03 -14.38
C VAL A 4 0.83 7.08 -13.64
N LEU A 5 -0.29 6.90 -14.36
CA LEU A 5 -1.62 6.88 -13.74
C LEU A 5 -1.79 5.66 -12.81
N LEU A 6 -1.21 4.52 -13.17
CA LEU A 6 -1.26 3.31 -12.33
C LEU A 6 -0.39 3.46 -11.08
N ASP A 7 0.78 4.10 -11.18
CA ASP A 7 1.64 4.39 -10.03
C ASP A 7 0.98 5.37 -9.07
N CYS A 8 0.46 6.49 -9.59
CA CYS A 8 -0.28 7.46 -8.78
C CYS A 8 -1.49 6.84 -8.08
N SER A 9 -2.29 6.02 -8.77
CA SER A 9 -3.46 5.39 -8.13
C SER A 9 -3.06 4.40 -7.05
N THR A 10 -2.01 3.61 -7.29
CA THR A 10 -1.45 2.65 -6.32
C THR A 10 -0.95 3.37 -5.07
N ALA A 11 -0.26 4.49 -5.23
CA ALA A 11 0.24 5.29 -4.12
C ALA A 11 -0.92 5.88 -3.29
N VAL A 12 -1.92 6.47 -3.95
CA VAL A 12 -3.11 7.04 -3.28
C VAL A 12 -3.89 5.95 -2.53
N SER A 13 -4.16 4.80 -3.17
CA SER A 13 -4.85 3.69 -2.51
C SER A 13 -4.09 3.15 -1.30
N SER A 14 -2.76 3.02 -1.40
CA SER A 14 -1.93 2.55 -0.29
C SER A 14 -1.95 3.52 0.89
N ILE A 15 -1.92 4.83 0.64
CA ILE A 15 -2.04 5.86 1.68
C ILE A 15 -3.41 5.80 2.37
N ILE A 16 -4.49 5.65 1.61
CA ILE A 16 -5.85 5.54 2.18
C ILE A 16 -5.92 4.32 3.09
N ILE A 17 -5.42 3.16 2.65
CA ILE A 17 -5.41 1.95 3.47
C ILE A 17 -4.55 2.15 4.73
N PHE A 18 -3.41 2.83 4.64
CA PHE A 18 -2.57 3.14 5.80
C PHE A 18 -3.29 4.01 6.84
N ILE A 19 -4.00 5.05 6.40
CA ILE A 19 -4.78 5.91 7.29
C ILE A 19 -5.88 5.10 7.99
N ILE A 20 -6.60 4.26 7.23
CA ILE A 20 -7.63 3.37 7.81
C ILE A 20 -7.00 2.41 8.82
N ALA A 21 -5.85 1.82 8.48
CA ALA A 21 -5.13 0.90 9.35
C ALA A 21 -4.73 1.57 10.68
N LEU A 22 -4.21 2.80 10.64
CA LEU A 22 -3.86 3.57 11.83
C LEU A 22 -5.06 3.85 12.75
N LEU A 23 -6.26 4.01 12.19
CA LEU A 23 -7.48 4.26 12.96
C LEU A 23 -8.11 2.98 13.51
N VAL A 24 -8.04 1.88 12.76
CA VAL A 24 -8.75 0.63 13.08
C VAL A 24 -7.90 -0.33 13.91
N LEU A 25 -6.59 -0.45 13.64
CA LEU A 25 -5.73 -1.41 14.34
C LEU A 25 -5.61 -1.17 15.85
N PRO A 26 -5.59 0.07 16.38
CA PRO A 26 -5.58 0.29 17.82
C PRO A 26 -6.80 -0.26 18.55
N ALA A 27 -7.92 -0.50 17.84
CA ALA A 27 -9.11 -1.14 18.42
C ALA A 27 -8.96 -2.68 18.54
N LEU A 28 -7.96 -3.27 17.87
CA LEU A 28 -7.76 -4.73 17.79
C LEU A 28 -6.51 -5.20 18.55
N MET A 29 -5.52 -4.33 18.75
CA MET A 29 -4.25 -4.69 19.38
C MET A 29 -3.63 -3.52 20.14
N PRO A 30 -2.64 -3.75 21.03
CA PRO A 30 -2.03 -2.67 21.80
C PRO A 30 -1.39 -1.61 20.88
N PRO A 31 -1.38 -0.32 21.27
CA PRO A 31 -1.01 0.79 20.39
C PRO A 31 0.37 0.64 19.74
N ALA A 32 1.36 0.16 20.49
CA ALA A 32 2.71 -0.04 19.98
C ALA A 32 2.76 -1.03 18.79
N TYR A 33 2.01 -2.15 18.89
CA TYR A 33 1.93 -3.15 17.83
C TYR A 33 1.03 -2.68 16.68
N ALA A 34 -0.02 -1.90 16.95
CA ALA A 34 -0.91 -1.35 15.94
C ALA A 34 -0.18 -0.43 14.97
N THR A 35 0.64 0.50 15.49
CA THR A 35 1.42 1.42 14.66
C THR A 35 2.44 0.66 13.81
N LEU A 36 3.20 -0.27 14.40
CA LEU A 36 4.15 -1.11 13.70
C LEU A 36 3.48 -1.93 12.58
N SER A 37 2.36 -2.58 12.89
CA SER A 37 1.62 -3.40 11.90
C SER A 37 1.07 -2.55 10.76
N SER A 38 0.61 -1.32 11.04
CA SER A 38 0.14 -0.39 10.00
C SER A 38 1.26 -0.02 9.03
N ILE A 39 2.46 0.25 9.56
CA ILE A 39 3.64 0.59 8.76
C ILE A 39 4.05 -0.61 7.90
N VAL A 40 4.12 -1.80 8.48
CA VAL A 40 4.44 -3.04 7.75
C VAL A 40 3.43 -3.27 6.63
N LEU A 41 2.13 -3.13 6.92
CA LEU A 41 1.08 -3.26 5.91
C LEU A 41 1.25 -2.27 4.75
N PHE A 42 1.58 -1.01 5.05
CA PHE A 42 1.82 0.01 4.04
C PHE A 42 3.02 -0.32 3.14
N ILE A 43 4.12 -0.78 3.72
CA ILE A 43 5.31 -1.20 2.97
C ILE A 43 4.97 -2.37 2.04
N VAL A 44 4.23 -3.37 2.53
CA VAL A 44 3.80 -4.52 1.73
C VAL A 44 2.91 -4.08 0.57
N LEU A 45 1.96 -3.18 0.80
CA LEU A 45 1.06 -2.66 -0.25
C LEU A 45 1.84 -1.92 -1.35
N MET A 46 2.77 -1.04 -0.97
CA MET A 46 3.63 -0.33 -1.93
C MET A 46 4.52 -1.31 -2.71
N SER A 47 5.07 -2.33 -2.06
CA SER A 47 5.91 -3.35 -2.70
C SER A 47 5.11 -4.20 -3.69
N CYS A 48 3.92 -4.66 -3.30
CA CYS A 48 3.01 -5.38 -4.19
C CYS A 48 2.56 -4.51 -5.37
N GLY A 49 2.24 -3.25 -5.11
CA GLY A 49 1.88 -2.27 -6.13
C GLY A 49 2.99 -2.08 -7.17
N GLY A 50 4.21 -1.81 -6.71
CA GLY A 50 5.39 -1.66 -7.56
C GLY A 50 5.69 -2.94 -8.37
N TYR A 51 5.55 -4.11 -7.76
CA TYR A 51 5.70 -5.39 -8.46
C TYR A 51 4.67 -5.55 -9.59
N TYR A 52 3.40 -5.23 -9.33
CA TYR A 52 2.34 -5.31 -10.33
C TYR A 52 2.55 -4.31 -11.48
N ILE A 53 2.93 -3.07 -11.17
CA ILE A 53 3.25 -2.04 -12.18
C ILE A 53 4.40 -2.51 -13.07
N SER A 54 5.47 -3.04 -12.48
CA SER A 54 6.63 -3.54 -13.20
C SER A 54 6.25 -4.70 -14.13
N LYS A 55 5.45 -5.65 -13.64
CA LYS A 55 4.96 -6.78 -14.43
C LYS A 55 4.06 -6.36 -15.60
N GLU A 56 3.11 -5.46 -15.38
CA GLU A 56 2.22 -4.93 -16.43
C GLU A 56 2.98 -4.13 -17.49
N THR A 57 4.03 -3.42 -17.09
CA THR A 57 4.89 -2.66 -18.01
C THR A 57 5.77 -3.59 -18.84
N ALA A 58 6.33 -4.64 -18.23
CA ALA A 58 7.15 -5.64 -18.93
C ALA A 58 6.35 -6.47 -19.97
N LYS A 59 5.04 -6.69 -19.74
CA LYS A 59 4.18 -7.45 -20.68
C LYS A 59 3.82 -6.68 -21.96
N LYS A 60 4.10 -5.38 -22.01
CA LYS A 60 3.81 -4.50 -23.16
C LYS A 60 5.02 -4.21 -24.05
N GLN A 61 6.20 -4.71 -23.68
CA GLN A 61 7.39 -4.73 -24.52
C GLN A 61 7.44 -6.03 -25.32
#